data_AF-A0A1B9S001-F1
#
_entry.id   AF-A0A1B9S001-F1
#
_cell.length_a   1.000
_cell.length_b   1.000
_cell.length_c   1.000
_cell.angle_alpha   90.00
_cell.angle_beta   90.00
_cell.angle_gamma   90.00
#
_symmetry.space_group_name_H-M   'P 1'
#
loop_
_entity.id
_entity.type
_entity.pdbx_description
1 polymer ?
#
loop_
_entity_poly.entity_id
_entity_poly.type
_entity_poly.pdbx_seq_one_letter_code
_entity_poly.pdbx_strand_id
1 'polypeptide(L)'
;MSRQTLDPLTRATVTIAWVIIANKPFYPLYVWWLVGQGVGISALTLVSIPFFLAIPLAAGRSPFFARLALPLIGTLDTVFETAIFGKASATLLFLAPCMALVMVSFHAAEKWWQRGLACFIFICFATSWWAIRDPVFPWNSDQLATLLSINAFAVASLMAFIALRYAGLKADTSI
;
A
#
# COMPACT_ATOMS: atom_id res chain seq x y z
N MET A 1 -30.64 -2.93 -11.02
CA MET A 1 -29.43 -2.26 -10.49
C MET A 1 -28.54 -1.89 -11.67
N SER A 2 -28.53 -0.62 -12.09
CA SER A 2 -27.56 -0.18 -13.11
C SER A 2 -26.16 -0.32 -12.51
N ARG A 3 -25.24 -1.01 -13.21
CA ARG A 3 -23.81 -0.94 -12.89
C ARG A 3 -23.41 0.52 -13.08
N GLN A 4 -23.28 1.28 -11.99
CA GLN A 4 -22.57 2.55 -12.04
C GLN A 4 -21.16 2.24 -12.54
N THR A 5 -20.89 2.60 -13.79
CA THR A 5 -19.56 2.44 -14.37
C THR A 5 -18.61 3.33 -13.60
N LEU A 6 -17.77 2.74 -12.75
CA LEU A 6 -16.76 3.48 -11.98
C LEU A 6 -15.91 4.32 -12.94
N ASP A 7 -15.64 5.56 -12.54
CA ASP A 7 -14.75 6.43 -13.30
C ASP A 7 -13.36 5.77 -13.45
N PRO A 8 -12.59 6.13 -14.49
CA PRO A 8 -11.35 5.42 -14.81
C PRO A 8 -10.34 5.39 -13.66
N LEU A 9 -10.19 6.47 -12.89
CA LEU A 9 -9.26 6.54 -11.76
C LEU A 9 -9.73 5.64 -10.61
N THR A 10 -11.02 5.65 -10.28
CA THR A 10 -11.57 4.78 -9.24
C THR A 10 -11.46 3.31 -9.63
N ARG A 11 -11.69 2.99 -10.91
CA ARG A 11 -11.51 1.62 -11.41
C ARG A 11 -10.06 1.16 -11.30
N ALA A 12 -9.10 2.03 -11.62
CA ALA A 12 -7.68 1.75 -11.44
C ALA A 12 -7.32 1.52 -9.96
N THR A 13 -7.80 2.38 -9.07
CA THR A 13 -7.64 2.25 -7.61
C THR A 13 -8.20 0.91 -7.12
N VAL A 14 -9.42 0.55 -7.52
CA VAL A 14 -10.07 -0.70 -7.11
C VAL A 14 -9.31 -1.92 -7.63
N THR A 15 -8.77 -1.87 -8.86
CA THR A 15 -7.90 -2.94 -9.38
C THR A 15 -6.68 -3.14 -8.48
N ILE A 16 -6.02 -2.05 -8.06
CA ILE A 16 -4.84 -2.13 -7.21
C ILE A 16 -5.21 -2.64 -5.80
N ALA A 17 -6.34 -2.20 -5.24
CA ALA A 17 -6.85 -2.74 -3.98
C ALA A 17 -7.05 -4.26 -4.06
N TRP A 18 -7.62 -4.78 -5.15
CA TRP A 18 -7.76 -6.22 -5.35
C TRP A 18 -6.43 -6.96 -5.43
N VAL A 19 -5.43 -6.39 -6.12
CA VAL A 19 -4.08 -6.98 -6.17
C VAL A 19 -3.46 -7.07 -4.78
N ILE A 20 -3.59 -6.02 -3.96
CA ILE A 20 -3.07 -6.01 -2.59
C ILE A 20 -3.79 -7.07 -1.73
N ILE A 21 -5.12 -7.13 -1.80
CA ILE A 21 -5.93 -8.12 -1.07
C ILE A 21 -5.54 -9.54 -1.46
N ALA A 22 -5.39 -9.80 -2.76
CA ALA A 22 -5.01 -11.11 -3.25
C ALA A 22 -3.58 -11.50 -2.84
N ASN A 23 -2.66 -10.53 -2.76
CA ASN A 23 -1.26 -10.79 -2.41
C ASN A 23 -1.04 -10.99 -0.90
N LYS A 24 -1.76 -10.26 -0.03
CA LYS A 24 -1.51 -10.28 1.42
C LYS A 24 -1.49 -11.69 2.08
N PRO A 25 -2.40 -12.63 1.76
CA PRO A 25 -2.36 -13.99 2.32
C PRO A 25 -1.07 -14.78 2.00
N PHE A 26 -0.36 -14.41 0.94
CA PHE A 26 0.89 -15.08 0.57
C PHE A 26 2.10 -14.58 1.35
N TYR A 27 2.02 -13.40 1.99
CA TYR A 27 3.15 -12.83 2.72
C TYR A 27 3.64 -13.71 3.88
N PRO A 28 2.77 -14.20 4.79
CA PRO A 28 3.21 -15.12 5.84
C PRO A 28 3.74 -16.45 5.28
N LEU A 29 3.22 -16.89 4.13
CA LEU A 29 3.70 -18.10 3.45
C LEU A 29 5.11 -17.91 2.89
N TYR A 30 5.41 -16.75 2.29
CA TYR A 30 6.76 -16.42 1.83
C TYR A 30 7.75 -16.33 3.00
N VAL A 31 7.34 -15.73 4.12
CA VAL A 31 8.16 -15.68 5.33
C VAL A 31 8.40 -17.09 5.88
N TRP A 32 7.37 -17.92 5.97
CA TRP A 32 7.53 -19.32 6.41
C TRP A 32 8.50 -20.09 5.51
N TRP A 33 8.35 -19.96 4.18
CA TRP A 33 9.14 -20.69 3.20
C TRP A 33 10.60 -20.21 3.12
N LEU A 34 10.85 -18.90 3.17
CA LEU A 34 12.16 -18.31 2.90
C LEU A 34 12.94 -17.94 4.17
N VAL A 35 12.25 -17.68 5.29
CA VAL A 35 12.83 -17.20 6.55
C VAL A 35 12.73 -18.29 7.64
N GLY A 36 11.75 -19.18 7.55
CA GLY A 36 11.56 -20.34 8.44
C GLY A 36 10.96 -20.01 9.82
N GLN A 37 11.18 -18.80 10.34
CA GLN A 37 10.69 -18.35 11.64
C GLN A 37 9.93 -17.02 11.53
N GLY A 38 9.18 -16.64 12.58
CA GLY A 38 8.45 -15.36 12.63
C GLY A 38 7.12 -15.34 11.88
N VAL A 39 6.59 -16.51 11.47
CA VAL A 39 5.31 -16.65 10.75
C VAL A 39 4.13 -16.08 11.54
N GLY A 40 4.10 -16.28 12.86
CA GLY A 40 3.04 -15.72 13.71
C GLY A 40 3.04 -14.19 13.71
N ILE A 41 4.23 -13.59 13.69
CA ILE A 41 4.40 -12.13 13.61
C ILE A 41 4.02 -11.62 12.23
N SER A 42 4.39 -12.34 11.16
CA SER A 42 3.99 -11.96 9.81
C SER A 42 2.50 -12.17 9.54
N ALA A 43 1.82 -13.07 10.24
CA ALA A 43 0.37 -13.21 10.17
C ALA A 43 -0.39 -11.97 10.69
N LEU A 44 0.22 -11.13 11.53
CA LEU A 44 -0.39 -9.86 11.97
C LEU A 44 -0.65 -8.90 10.81
N THR A 45 0.10 -9.00 9.71
CA THR A 45 -0.14 -8.21 8.48
C THR A 45 -1.53 -8.44 7.90
N LEU A 46 -2.14 -9.61 8.16
CA LEU A 46 -3.47 -9.98 7.66
C LEU A 46 -4.59 -9.19 8.32
N VAL A 47 -4.35 -8.55 9.48
CA VAL A 47 -5.32 -7.69 10.17
C VAL A 47 -5.78 -6.52 9.29
N SER A 48 -4.94 -6.11 8.33
CA SER A 48 -5.26 -5.03 7.38
C SER A 48 -6.25 -5.43 6.27
N ILE A 49 -6.40 -6.73 5.97
CA ILE A 49 -7.27 -7.24 4.89
C ILE A 49 -8.70 -6.68 4.96
N PRO A 50 -9.42 -6.71 6.10
CA PRO A 50 -10.78 -6.15 6.16
C PRO A 50 -10.83 -4.67 5.79
N PHE A 51 -9.81 -3.88 6.14
CA PHE A 51 -9.75 -2.47 5.77
C PHE A 51 -9.54 -2.29 4.26
N PHE A 52 -8.64 -3.07 3.66
CA PHE A 52 -8.48 -3.06 2.20
C PHE A 52 -9.74 -3.54 1.47
N LEU A 53 -10.47 -4.53 2.01
CA LEU A 53 -11.71 -5.03 1.43
C LEU A 53 -12.85 -4.00 1.48
N ALA A 54 -12.84 -3.07 2.44
CA ALA A 54 -13.80 -1.98 2.48
C ALA A 54 -13.71 -1.05 1.25
N ILE A 55 -12.54 -0.95 0.61
CA ILE A 55 -12.29 -0.08 -0.54
C ILE A 55 -13.14 -0.48 -1.76
N PRO A 56 -13.01 -1.71 -2.32
CA PRO A 56 -13.83 -2.12 -3.47
C PRO A 56 -15.32 -2.16 -3.15
N LEU A 57 -15.69 -2.50 -1.91
CA LEU A 57 -17.10 -2.56 -1.47
C LEU A 57 -17.74 -1.17 -1.37
N ALA A 58 -16.96 -0.15 -0.98
CA ALA A 58 -17.44 1.23 -0.89
C ALA A 58 -17.33 2.01 -2.21
N ALA A 59 -16.54 1.53 -3.17
CA ALA A 59 -16.25 2.25 -4.42
C ALA A 59 -17.51 2.60 -5.23
N GLY A 60 -18.53 1.74 -5.22
CA GLY A 60 -19.80 2.01 -5.90
C GLY A 60 -20.65 3.10 -5.25
N ARG A 61 -20.44 3.37 -3.95
CA ARG A 61 -21.17 4.43 -3.22
C ARG A 61 -20.41 5.75 -3.19
N SER A 62 -19.09 5.68 -3.05
CA SER A 62 -18.22 6.86 -2.99
C SER A 62 -16.89 6.59 -3.72
N PRO A 63 -16.80 6.98 -5.01
CA PRO A 63 -15.57 6.84 -5.79
C PRO A 63 -14.40 7.64 -5.20
N PHE A 64 -14.68 8.82 -4.65
CA PHE A 64 -13.70 9.62 -3.92
C PHE A 64 -13.16 8.88 -2.69
N PHE A 65 -14.05 8.27 -1.89
CA PHE A 65 -13.62 7.52 -0.71
C PHE A 65 -12.68 6.38 -1.08
N ALA A 66 -12.95 5.63 -2.15
CA ALA A 66 -12.06 4.55 -2.56
C ALA A 66 -10.64 5.07 -2.91
N ARG A 67 -10.56 6.19 -3.63
CA ARG A 67 -9.29 6.84 -4.03
C ARG A 67 -8.53 7.45 -2.87
N LEU A 68 -9.24 7.90 -1.84
CA LEU A 68 -8.66 8.38 -0.58
C LEU A 68 -8.22 7.24 0.34
N ALA A 69 -9.08 6.23 0.51
CA ALA A 69 -8.91 5.16 1.47
C ALA A 69 -7.72 4.26 1.12
N LEU A 70 -7.47 3.99 -0.17
CA LEU A 70 -6.37 3.11 -0.57
C LEU A 70 -4.99 3.61 -0.10
N PRO A 71 -4.52 4.81 -0.47
CA PRO A 71 -3.25 5.33 0.04
C PRO A 71 -3.26 5.56 1.56
N LEU A 72 -4.39 5.93 2.16
CA LEU A 72 -4.49 6.11 3.62
C LEU A 72 -4.28 4.80 4.38
N ILE A 73 -5.04 3.75 4.03
CA ILE A 73 -4.95 2.43 4.66
C ILE A 73 -3.59 1.82 4.38
N GLY A 74 -3.08 1.93 3.14
CA GLY A 74 -1.72 1.48 2.80
C GLY A 74 -0.64 2.15 3.63
N THR A 75 -0.79 3.43 3.95
CA THR A 75 0.15 4.17 4.80
C THR A 75 0.12 3.66 6.23
N LEU A 76 -1.06 3.52 6.81
CA LEU A 76 -1.22 3.01 8.18
C LEU A 76 -0.70 1.57 8.31
N ASP A 77 -1.04 0.72 7.34
CA ASP A 77 -0.54 -0.65 7.23
C ASP A 77 0.99 -0.68 7.12
N THR A 78 1.58 0.16 6.25
CA THR A 78 3.04 0.25 6.13
C THR A 78 3.72 0.67 7.43
N VAL A 79 3.17 1.67 8.14
CA VAL A 79 3.72 2.12 9.43
C VAL A 79 3.62 1.00 10.47
N PHE A 80 2.48 0.31 10.52
CA PHE A 80 2.27 -0.83 11.42
C PHE A 80 3.24 -1.98 11.14
N GLU A 81 3.37 -2.38 9.87
CA GLU A 81 4.31 -3.41 9.45
C GLU A 81 5.76 -3.00 9.75
N THR A 82 6.12 -1.73 9.50
CA THR A 82 7.45 -1.22 9.85
C THR A 82 7.72 -1.27 11.34
N ALA A 83 6.71 -0.99 12.18
CA ALA A 83 6.85 -1.09 13.62
C ALA A 83 7.08 -2.54 14.08
N ILE A 84 6.47 -3.51 13.40
CA ILE A 84 6.61 -4.94 13.71
C ILE A 84 7.95 -5.50 13.22
N PHE A 85 8.26 -5.30 11.95
CA PHE A 85 9.41 -5.91 11.27
C PHE A 85 10.69 -5.10 11.41
N GLY A 86 10.60 -3.85 11.87
CA GLY A 86 11.71 -2.92 11.93
C GLY A 86 12.10 -2.35 10.56
N LYS A 87 12.78 -1.20 10.57
CA LYS A 87 13.13 -0.46 9.34
C LYS A 87 14.00 -1.25 8.38
N ALA A 88 14.89 -2.09 8.91
CA ALA A 88 15.84 -2.84 8.10
C ALA A 88 15.19 -3.95 7.26
N SER A 89 13.95 -4.32 7.55
CA SER A 89 13.14 -5.20 6.68
C SER A 89 12.71 -4.53 5.38
N ALA A 90 12.94 -3.23 5.22
CA ALA A 90 12.52 -2.42 4.07
C ALA A 90 11.00 -2.30 3.86
N THR A 91 10.18 -2.68 4.84
CA THR A 91 8.73 -2.44 4.84
C THR A 91 8.37 -0.96 4.69
N LEU A 92 9.17 -0.05 5.25
CA LEU A 92 8.94 1.40 5.13
C LEU A 92 8.94 1.90 3.67
N LEU A 93 9.56 1.15 2.74
CA LEU A 93 9.55 1.48 1.31
C LEU A 93 8.14 1.44 0.70
N PHE A 94 7.17 0.75 1.31
CA PHE A 94 5.77 0.76 0.85
C PHE A 94 5.08 2.13 0.97
N LEU A 95 5.69 3.11 1.66
CA LEU A 95 5.22 4.50 1.58
C LEU A 95 5.41 5.11 0.19
N ALA A 96 6.34 4.59 -0.62
CA ALA A 96 6.53 5.04 -2.00
C ALA A 96 5.31 4.74 -2.90
N PRO A 97 4.77 3.50 -2.97
CA PRO A 97 3.53 3.24 -3.69
C PRO A 97 2.32 3.97 -3.09
N CYS A 98 2.27 4.20 -1.78
CA CYS A 98 1.22 5.04 -1.18
C CYS A 98 1.29 6.49 -1.73
N MET A 99 2.49 7.07 -1.80
CA MET A 99 2.71 8.39 -2.40
C MET A 99 2.39 8.39 -3.91
N ALA A 100 2.80 7.34 -4.63
CA ALA A 100 2.49 7.20 -6.05
C ALA A 100 0.98 7.21 -6.30
N LEU A 101 0.22 6.45 -5.50
CA LEU A 101 -1.24 6.45 -5.54
C LEU A 101 -1.82 7.86 -5.28
N VAL A 102 -1.29 8.62 -4.33
CA VAL A 102 -1.70 10.02 -4.12
C VAL A 102 -1.45 10.88 -5.36
N MET A 103 -0.34 10.70 -6.06
CA MET A 103 -0.03 11.50 -7.26
C MET A 103 -1.01 11.21 -8.42
N VAL A 104 -1.48 9.97 -8.56
CA VAL A 104 -2.22 9.53 -9.75
C VAL A 104 -3.73 9.35 -9.55
N SER A 105 -4.20 9.11 -8.31
CA SER A 105 -5.59 8.67 -8.06
C SER A 105 -6.58 9.81 -7.81
N PHE A 106 -6.20 11.09 -7.91
CA PHE A 106 -7.09 12.21 -7.61
C PHE A 106 -7.41 13.07 -8.83
N HIS A 107 -8.64 13.60 -8.86
CA HIS A 107 -9.06 14.60 -9.84
C HIS A 107 -8.55 15.98 -9.44
N ALA A 108 -8.43 16.90 -10.41
CA ALA A 108 -7.93 18.25 -10.16
C ALA A 108 -8.77 19.03 -9.12
N ALA A 109 -10.08 18.77 -9.05
CA ALA A 109 -10.99 19.35 -8.06
C ALA A 109 -10.65 18.94 -6.62
N GLU A 110 -9.94 17.82 -6.43
CA GLU A 110 -9.65 17.20 -5.13
C GLU A 110 -8.23 17.51 -4.64
N LYS A 111 -7.56 18.49 -5.27
CA LYS A 111 -6.14 18.84 -5.01
C LYS A 111 -5.80 19.08 -3.53
N TRP A 112 -6.74 19.59 -2.74
CA TRP A 112 -6.50 19.84 -1.31
C TRP A 112 -6.46 18.55 -0.49
N TRP A 113 -7.32 17.58 -0.81
CA TRP A 113 -7.25 16.24 -0.23
C TRP A 113 -5.98 15.51 -0.66
N GLN A 114 -5.62 15.64 -1.94
CA GLN A 114 -4.37 15.09 -2.46
C GLN A 114 -3.14 15.65 -1.73
N ARG A 115 -3.05 16.97 -1.55
CA ARG A 115 -1.96 17.63 -0.81
C ARG A 115 -1.94 17.24 0.65
N GLY A 116 -3.11 17.26 1.31
CA GLY A 116 -3.22 16.86 2.71
C GLY A 116 -2.74 15.43 2.93
N LEU A 117 -3.13 14.51 2.04
CA LEU A 117 -2.71 13.12 2.13
C LEU A 117 -1.22 12.93 1.80
N ALA A 118 -0.67 13.66 0.83
CA ALA A 118 0.78 13.66 0.57
C ALA A 118 1.56 14.13 1.80
N CYS A 119 1.13 15.22 2.45
CA CYS A 119 1.71 15.70 3.69
C CYS A 119 1.60 14.66 4.80
N PHE A 120 0.44 14.03 4.96
CA PHE A 120 0.24 12.96 5.94
C PHE A 120 1.22 11.81 5.73
N ILE A 121 1.36 11.30 4.50
CA ILE A 121 2.31 10.22 4.17
C ILE A 121 3.74 10.63 4.49
N PHE A 122 4.13 11.86 4.14
CA PHE A 122 5.47 12.37 4.44
C PHE A 122 5.73 12.48 5.95
N ILE A 123 4.74 12.94 6.73
CA ILE A 123 4.83 12.97 8.19
C ILE A 123 4.96 11.55 8.75
N CYS A 124 4.17 10.59 8.27
CA CYS A 124 4.28 9.18 8.65
C CYS A 124 5.67 8.61 8.33
N PHE A 125 6.24 8.95 7.16
CA PHE A 125 7.61 8.58 6.81
C PHE A 125 8.61 9.18 7.79
N ALA A 126 8.59 10.50 7.98
CA ALA A 126 9.56 11.20 8.82
C ALA A 126 9.50 10.71 10.27
N THR A 127 8.30 10.59 10.83
CA THR A 127 8.09 10.07 12.19
C THR A 127 8.56 8.62 12.31
N SER A 128 8.18 7.74 11.39
CA SER A 128 8.62 6.33 11.39
C SER A 128 10.14 6.19 11.24
N TRP A 129 10.75 7.01 10.39
CA TRP A 129 12.19 7.01 10.15
C TRP A 129 12.98 7.30 11.42
N TRP A 130 12.52 8.26 12.23
CA TRP A 130 13.20 8.66 13.46
C TRP A 130 12.77 7.84 14.69
N ALA A 131 11.51 7.42 14.78
CA ALA A 131 10.96 6.77 15.97
C ALA A 131 11.19 5.25 16.00
N ILE A 132 11.07 4.56 14.86
CA ILE A 132 11.17 3.10 14.82
C ILE A 132 12.65 2.70 14.79
N ARG A 133 13.10 1.89 15.75
CA ARG A 133 14.48 1.42 15.85
C ARG A 133 14.53 -0.10 15.73
N ASP A 134 14.06 -0.78 16.77
CA ASP A 134 14.20 -2.22 16.90
C ASP A 134 12.92 -2.94 16.45
N PRO A 135 13.06 -4.10 15.76
CA PRO A 135 11.91 -4.93 15.41
C PRO A 135 11.31 -5.60 16.65
N VAL A 136 10.02 -5.94 16.59
CA VAL A 136 9.34 -6.71 17.66
C VAL A 136 9.87 -8.14 17.72
N PHE A 137 10.24 -8.71 16.57
CA PHE A 137 10.86 -10.03 16.48
C PHE A 137 12.38 -9.90 16.23
N PRO A 138 13.23 -10.62 16.98
CA PRO A 138 14.68 -10.53 16.85
C PRO A 138 15.18 -11.26 15.60
N TRP A 139 15.01 -10.63 14.43
CA TRP A 139 15.51 -11.15 13.16
C TRP A 139 17.05 -11.20 13.18
N ASN A 140 17.62 -12.30 12.68
CA ASN A 140 19.04 -12.34 12.37
C ASN A 140 19.35 -11.60 11.05
N SER A 141 20.63 -11.38 10.76
CA SER A 141 21.08 -10.62 9.57
C SER A 141 20.62 -11.23 8.26
N ASP A 142 20.63 -12.56 8.14
CA ASP A 142 20.29 -13.26 6.90
C ASP A 142 18.78 -13.19 6.65
N GLN A 143 17.98 -13.40 7.70
CA GLN A 143 16.53 -13.25 7.67
C GLN A 143 16.13 -11.83 7.25
N LEU A 144 16.84 -10.82 7.77
CA LEU A 144 16.59 -9.43 7.44
C LEU A 144 16.94 -9.09 5.99
N ALA A 145 18.03 -9.65 5.46
CA ALA A 145 18.41 -9.50 4.06
C ALA A 145 17.37 -10.15 3.12
N THR A 146 16.83 -11.31 3.49
CA THR A 146 15.74 -11.97 2.77
C THR A 146 14.46 -11.12 2.80
N LEU A 147 14.05 -10.62 3.97
CA LEU A 147 12.89 -9.73 4.11
C LEU A 147 13.05 -8.46 3.28
N LEU A 148 14.23 -7.83 3.33
CA LEU A 148 14.55 -6.66 2.53
C LEU A 148 14.38 -6.94 1.04
N SER A 149 14.91 -8.07 0.55
CA SER A 149 14.84 -8.44 -0.87
C SER A 149 13.40 -8.66 -1.34
N ILE A 150 12.60 -9.38 -0.56
CA ILE A 150 11.19 -9.64 -0.86
C ILE A 150 10.39 -8.33 -0.86
N ASN A 151 10.57 -7.49 0.16
CA ASN A 151 9.84 -6.23 0.29
C ASN A 151 10.25 -5.24 -0.81
N ALA A 152 11.54 -5.12 -1.12
CA ALA A 152 12.01 -4.27 -2.21
C ALA A 152 11.46 -4.72 -3.58
N PHE A 153 11.44 -6.03 -3.84
CA PHE A 153 10.86 -6.58 -5.07
C PHE A 153 9.36 -6.34 -5.16
N ALA A 154 8.63 -6.52 -4.05
CA ALA A 154 7.20 -6.25 -3.98
C ALA A 154 6.88 -4.77 -4.21
N VAL A 155 7.65 -3.85 -3.60
CA VAL A 155 7.53 -2.41 -3.81
C VAL A 155 7.78 -2.04 -5.27
N ALA A 156 8.86 -2.53 -5.88
CA ALA A 156 9.17 -2.26 -7.27
C ALA A 156 8.06 -2.76 -8.21
N SER A 157 7.56 -3.97 -7.96
CA SER A 157 6.47 -4.59 -8.72
C SER A 157 5.16 -3.81 -8.59
N LEU A 158 4.81 -3.37 -7.37
CA LEU A 158 3.61 -2.56 -7.13
C LEU A 158 3.73 -1.18 -7.78
N MET A 159 4.89 -0.53 -7.70
CA MET A 159 5.16 0.74 -8.38
C MET A 159 5.00 0.62 -9.90
N ALA A 160 5.59 -0.43 -10.50
CA ALA A 160 5.43 -0.72 -11.92
C ALA A 160 3.95 -0.96 -12.29
N PHE A 161 3.24 -1.73 -11.48
CA PHE A 161 1.82 -2.00 -11.70
C PHE A 161 0.95 -0.73 -11.58
N ILE A 162 1.22 0.14 -10.60
CA ILE A 162 0.55 1.46 -10.49
C ILE A 162 0.80 2.26 -11.76
N ALA A 163 2.04 2.37 -12.22
CA ALA A 163 2.38 3.11 -13.43
C ALA A 163 1.64 2.56 -14.66
N LEU A 164 1.66 1.24 -14.87
CA LEU A 164 0.94 0.57 -15.96
C LEU A 164 -0.57 0.80 -15.88
N ARG A 165 -1.16 0.72 -14.68
CA ARG A 165 -2.61 0.83 -14.50
C ARG A 165 -3.14 2.23 -14.74
N TYR A 166 -2.34 3.25 -14.42
CA TYR A 166 -2.68 4.67 -14.57
C TYR A 166 -2.19 5.32 -15.86
N ALA A 167 -1.33 4.64 -16.64
CA ALA A 167 -0.87 5.12 -17.92
C ALA A 167 -2.07 5.48 -18.84
N GLY A 168 -2.02 6.65 -19.47
CA GLY A 168 -3.06 7.14 -20.37
C GLY A 168 -4.31 7.72 -19.71
N LEU A 169 -4.58 7.47 -18.42
CA LEU A 169 -5.84 7.91 -17.79
C LEU A 169 -6.00 9.43 -17.61
N LYS A 170 -4.90 10.19 -17.64
CA LYS A 170 -4.91 11.66 -17.55
C LYS A 170 -4.75 12.36 -18.91
N ALA A 171 -4.41 11.63 -19.97
CA ALA A 171 -4.09 12.21 -21.27
C ALA A 171 -5.34 12.65 -22.07
N ASP A 172 -6.51 12.11 -21.77
CA ASP A 172 -7.76 12.40 -22.51
C ASP A 172 -8.52 13.62 -21.93
N THR A 173 -7.82 14.73 -21.70
CA THR A 173 -8.48 16.04 -21.47
C THR A 173 -8.30 16.99 -22.66
N SER A 174 -7.88 16.49 -23.83
CA SER A 174 -7.74 17.30 -25.03
C SER A 174 -8.05 16.49 -26.29
N ILE A 175 -9.28 16.58 -26.78
CA ILE A 175 -9.74 17.20 -28.05
C ILE A 175 -11.21 16.83 -28.24
#